data_AF-A0A8T2WSB2-F1
#
_entry.id   AF-A0A8T2WSB2-F1
#
_cell.length_a   1.000
_cell.length_b   1.000
_cell.length_c   1.000
_cell.angle_alpha   90.00
_cell.angle_beta   90.00
_cell.angle_gamma   90.00
#
_symmetry.space_group_name_H-M   'P 1'
#
loop_
_entity.id
_entity.type
_entity.pdbx_description
1 polymer ?
#
loop_
_entity_poly.entity_id
_entity_poly.type
_entity_poly.pdbx_seq_one_letter_code
_entity_poly.pdbx_strand_id
1 'polypeptide(L)'
;MESGGETVTQVEQWSVEDRVFRIYNLFANIPPVGQTTMLELQRDEHIKYLNEGLKQLGPSFVALDSSRPWLCYWIIHSMALLGESLDYQLENNAIDFLNRCQDPNGGFGGGPGQMPHLATTYAAVNSIVTLGGQKALSSINRDKLYNFLLRMKDPSGAFRCDFKFVLAVPMKLIFSLISFIIVCTYVCYSDWSIISYLKLHNFEFLLSSACLFFPCSSLLFLCTTLEAVLDLNFWWCQGTCGVGLKGLGINVSTRVILVRFHI
;
A
#
# COMPACT_ATOMS: atom_id res chain seq x y z
N MET A 1 17.14 3.98 -49.56
CA MET A 1 16.39 4.66 -48.49
C MET A 1 15.35 3.68 -48.02
N GLU A 2 15.56 3.02 -46.89
CA GLU A 2 14.52 2.18 -46.28
C GLU A 2 13.42 3.12 -45.78
N SER A 3 12.27 3.12 -46.46
CA SER A 3 11.03 3.66 -45.91
C SER A 3 10.57 2.71 -44.82
N GLY A 4 11.15 2.82 -43.62
CA GLY A 4 10.69 2.10 -42.45
C GLY A 4 9.26 2.53 -42.17
N GLY A 5 8.29 1.63 -42.41
CA GLY A 5 6.88 1.89 -42.11
C GLY A 5 6.69 2.19 -40.63
N GLU A 6 5.68 3.00 -40.34
CA GLU A 6 5.31 3.35 -38.96
C GLU A 6 5.04 2.08 -38.16
N THR A 7 5.63 2.00 -36.97
CA THR A 7 5.38 0.89 -36.04
C THR A 7 4.10 1.13 -35.24
N VAL A 8 3.47 0.06 -34.75
CA VAL A 8 2.27 0.15 -33.89
C VAL A 8 2.53 1.07 -32.69
N THR A 9 3.71 0.98 -32.06
CA THR A 9 4.08 1.84 -30.93
C THR A 9 4.09 3.32 -31.30
N GLN A 10 4.61 3.68 -32.48
CA GLN A 10 4.62 5.07 -32.95
C GLN A 10 3.20 5.57 -33.21
N VAL A 11 2.37 4.75 -33.87
CA VAL A 11 0.98 5.09 -34.17
C VAL A 11 0.17 5.33 -32.89
N GLU A 12 0.28 4.44 -31.91
CA GLU A 12 -0.41 4.59 -30.62
C GLU A 12 0.09 5.80 -29.83
N GLN A 13 1.42 6.03 -29.81
CA GLN A 13 2.01 7.18 -29.13
C GLN A 13 1.51 8.50 -29.74
N TRP A 14 1.55 8.63 -31.07
CA TRP A 14 1.06 9.83 -31.75
C TRP A 14 -0.44 10.05 -31.54
N SER A 15 -1.24 8.99 -31.53
CA SER A 15 -2.68 9.07 -31.23
C SER A 15 -2.94 9.65 -29.83
N VAL A 16 -2.18 9.22 -28.82
CA VAL A 16 -2.29 9.77 -27.46
C VAL A 16 -1.76 11.20 -27.39
N GLU A 17 -0.60 11.48 -27.98
CA GLU A 17 0.00 12.82 -28.01
C GLU A 17 -0.94 13.84 -28.65
N ASP A 18 -1.56 13.51 -29.78
CA ASP A 18 -2.51 14.37 -30.48
C ASP A 18 -3.77 14.67 -29.62
N ARG A 19 -4.28 13.67 -28.89
CA ARG A 19 -5.38 13.87 -27.94
C ARG A 19 -5.00 14.75 -26.77
N VAL A 20 -3.82 14.54 -26.19
CA VAL A 20 -3.31 15.33 -25.06
C VAL A 20 -3.02 16.76 -25.50
N PHE A 21 -2.41 16.94 -26.69
CA PHE A 21 -2.12 18.25 -27.26
C PHE A 21 -3.38 19.08 -27.44
N ARG A 22 -4.50 18.49 -27.87
CA ARG A 22 -5.80 19.17 -27.91
C ARG A 22 -6.25 19.71 -26.56
N ILE A 23 -6.06 18.96 -25.48
CA ILE A 23 -6.41 19.40 -24.12
C ILE A 23 -5.54 20.60 -23.70
N TYR A 24 -4.23 20.53 -23.92
CA TYR A 24 -3.32 21.63 -23.62
C TYR A 24 -3.59 22.86 -24.48
N ASN A 25 -3.92 22.70 -25.75
CA ASN A 25 -4.27 23.81 -26.62
C ASN A 25 -5.58 24.48 -26.16
N LEU A 26 -6.59 23.70 -25.76
CA LEU A 26 -7.81 24.26 -25.16
C LEU A 26 -7.46 25.08 -23.89
N PHE A 27 -6.67 24.51 -22.99
CA PHE A 27 -6.23 25.17 -21.76
C PHE A 27 -5.45 26.47 -22.03
N ALA A 28 -4.55 26.47 -23.01
CA ALA A 28 -3.74 27.63 -23.36
C ALA A 28 -4.57 28.80 -23.93
N ASN A 29 -5.71 28.51 -24.56
CA ASN A 29 -6.54 29.52 -25.24
C ASN A 29 -7.68 30.08 -24.38
N ILE A 30 -7.95 29.53 -23.19
CA ILE A 30 -8.97 30.08 -22.27
C ILE A 30 -8.37 31.16 -21.35
N PRO A 31 -9.18 32.16 -20.89
CA PRO A 31 -8.70 33.20 -19.98
C PRO A 31 -8.15 32.64 -18.66
N PRO A 32 -7.28 33.37 -17.93
CA PRO A 32 -6.67 32.89 -16.68
C PRO A 32 -7.67 32.39 -15.63
N VAL A 33 -8.83 33.05 -15.51
CA VAL A 33 -9.92 32.59 -14.61
C VAL A 33 -10.44 31.22 -15.03
N GLY A 34 -10.65 31.00 -16.33
CA GLY A 34 -11.06 29.70 -16.87
C GLY A 34 -9.97 28.62 -16.69
N GLN A 35 -8.70 29.00 -16.79
CA GLN A 35 -7.57 28.10 -16.50
C GLN A 35 -7.58 27.66 -15.03
N THR A 36 -7.79 28.59 -14.09
CA THR A 36 -7.89 28.26 -12.66
C THR A 36 -9.04 27.28 -12.41
N THR A 37 -10.22 27.55 -12.97
CA THR A 37 -11.38 26.64 -12.82
C THR A 37 -11.13 25.26 -13.45
N MET A 38 -10.47 25.19 -14.61
CA MET A 38 -10.15 23.92 -15.27
C MET A 38 -9.15 23.06 -14.47
N LEU A 39 -8.25 23.69 -13.72
CA LEU A 39 -7.26 23.01 -12.86
C LEU A 39 -7.79 22.72 -11.45
N GLU A 40 -8.96 23.24 -11.10
CA GLU A 40 -9.55 23.04 -9.79
C GLU A 40 -9.96 21.58 -9.58
N LEU A 41 -9.44 20.98 -8.51
CA LEU A 41 -9.79 19.62 -8.11
C LEU A 41 -11.26 19.58 -7.70
N GLN A 42 -12.06 18.79 -8.41
CA GLN A 42 -13.49 18.60 -8.16
C GLN A 42 -13.74 17.68 -6.96
N ARG A 43 -13.32 18.13 -5.78
CA ARG A 43 -13.26 17.36 -4.54
C ARG A 43 -14.61 16.73 -4.18
N ASP A 44 -15.69 17.49 -4.22
CA ASP A 44 -17.02 17.03 -3.77
C ASP A 44 -17.58 15.94 -4.69
N GLU A 45 -17.36 16.07 -6.00
CA GLU A 45 -17.75 15.04 -6.98
C GLU A 45 -16.93 13.76 -6.80
N HIS A 46 -15.64 13.85 -6.47
CA HIS A 46 -14.83 12.69 -6.13
C HIS A 46 -15.31 12.01 -4.84
N ILE A 47 -15.58 12.78 -3.78
CA ILE A 47 -16.10 12.24 -2.51
C ILE A 47 -17.43 11.51 -2.74
N LYS A 48 -18.33 12.11 -3.52
CA LYS A 48 -19.62 11.51 -3.88
C LYS A 48 -19.43 10.19 -4.63
N TYR A 49 -18.57 10.17 -5.65
CA TYR A 49 -18.26 8.96 -6.41
C TYR A 49 -17.69 7.84 -5.52
N LEU A 50 -16.75 8.19 -4.63
CA LEU A 50 -16.10 7.26 -3.71
C LEU A 50 -17.09 6.67 -2.69
N ASN A 51 -17.95 7.50 -2.10
CA ASN A 51 -18.98 7.06 -1.16
C ASN A 51 -19.96 6.08 -1.79
N GLU A 52 -20.43 6.35 -3.01
CA GLU A 52 -21.32 5.41 -3.71
C GLU A 52 -20.60 4.12 -4.09
N GLY A 53 -19.34 4.21 -4.54
CA GLY A 53 -18.52 3.04 -4.86
C GLY A 53 -18.24 2.12 -3.67
N LEU A 54 -18.19 2.65 -2.45
CA LEU A 54 -17.99 1.84 -1.25
C LEU A 54 -19.27 1.12 -0.80
N LYS A 55 -20.45 1.66 -1.15
CA LYS A 55 -21.76 1.07 -0.81
C LYS A 55 -22.12 -0.06 -1.78
N GLN A 56 -22.07 0.21 -3.09
CA GLN A 56 -22.49 -0.75 -4.10
C GLN A 56 -21.74 -0.52 -5.42
N LEU A 57 -21.34 -1.62 -6.05
CA LEU A 57 -20.74 -1.61 -7.38
C LEU A 57 -21.66 -2.30 -8.39
N GLY A 58 -21.63 -1.82 -9.63
CA GLY A 58 -22.39 -2.39 -10.73
C GLY A 58 -21.82 -3.75 -11.21
N PRO A 59 -22.58 -4.49 -12.03
CA PRO A 59 -22.17 -5.81 -12.53
C PRO A 59 -20.84 -5.82 -13.32
N SER A 60 -20.44 -4.67 -13.87
CA SER A 60 -19.17 -4.51 -14.59
C SER A 60 -17.93 -4.79 -13.72
N PHE A 61 -18.07 -4.74 -12.40
CA PHE A 61 -16.97 -4.99 -11.45
C PHE A 61 -16.77 -6.48 -11.13
N VAL A 62 -17.49 -7.40 -11.77
CA VAL A 62 -17.36 -8.85 -11.53
C VAL A 62 -15.94 -9.37 -11.73
N ALA A 63 -15.17 -8.79 -12.66
CA ALA A 63 -13.77 -9.14 -12.88
C ALA A 63 -12.88 -8.86 -11.65
N LEU A 64 -13.35 -8.03 -10.71
CA LEU A 64 -12.66 -7.65 -9.48
C LEU A 64 -13.25 -8.35 -8.23
N ASP A 65 -14.10 -9.37 -8.37
CA ASP A 65 -14.71 -10.05 -7.22
C ASP A 65 -13.68 -10.76 -6.31
N SER A 66 -12.52 -11.14 -6.86
CA SER A 66 -11.37 -11.66 -6.10
C SER A 66 -10.40 -10.57 -5.62
N SER A 67 -10.77 -9.30 -5.73
CA SER A 67 -9.95 -8.13 -5.38
C SER A 67 -10.75 -7.10 -4.59
N ARG A 68 -11.78 -7.51 -3.85
CA ARG A 68 -12.64 -6.56 -3.12
C ARG A 68 -11.93 -5.80 -2.00
N PRO A 69 -10.95 -6.37 -1.27
CA PRO A 69 -10.10 -5.57 -0.39
C PRO A 69 -9.31 -4.47 -1.12
N TRP A 70 -8.94 -4.66 -2.39
CA TRP A 70 -8.32 -3.60 -3.19
C TRP A 70 -9.28 -2.45 -3.46
N LEU A 71 -10.55 -2.76 -3.76
CA LEU A 71 -11.59 -1.74 -3.91
C LEU A 71 -11.78 -0.94 -2.61
N CYS A 72 -11.82 -1.62 -1.45
CA CYS A 72 -11.83 -0.93 -0.16
C CYS A 72 -10.61 -0.01 0.00
N TYR A 73 -9.40 -0.52 -0.28
CA TYR A 73 -8.17 0.25 -0.11
C TYR A 73 -8.14 1.48 -1.01
N TRP A 74 -8.39 1.32 -2.31
CA TRP A 74 -8.38 2.44 -3.26
C TRP A 74 -9.38 3.51 -2.85
N ILE A 75 -10.59 3.12 -2.46
CA ILE A 75 -11.64 4.08 -2.09
C ILE A 75 -11.32 4.78 -0.77
N ILE A 76 -11.01 4.02 0.28
CA ILE A 76 -10.75 4.55 1.62
C ILE A 76 -9.49 5.42 1.61
N HIS A 77 -8.44 5.01 0.90
CA HIS A 77 -7.22 5.79 0.79
C HIS A 77 -7.44 7.07 -0.02
N SER A 78 -8.22 7.03 -1.11
CA SER A 78 -8.60 8.24 -1.85
C SER A 78 -9.40 9.22 -0.98
N MET A 79 -10.33 8.73 -0.15
CA MET A 79 -11.04 9.58 0.82
C MET A 79 -10.07 10.24 1.79
N ALA A 80 -9.12 9.47 2.34
CA ALA A 80 -8.11 9.99 3.26
C ALA A 80 -7.15 11.01 2.60
N LEU A 81 -6.77 10.81 1.33
CA LEU A 81 -5.96 11.77 0.56
C LEU A 81 -6.73 13.06 0.25
N LEU A 82 -8.04 12.94 0.05
CA LEU A 82 -8.91 14.10 0.01
C LEU A 82 -9.04 14.70 1.42
N GLY A 83 -8.63 14.07 2.51
CA GLY A 83 -8.84 14.60 3.87
C GLY A 83 -10.31 14.55 4.28
N GLU A 84 -11.03 13.54 3.78
CA GLU A 84 -12.41 13.25 4.12
C GLU A 84 -12.46 11.96 4.95
N SER A 85 -13.31 11.93 5.98
CA SER A 85 -13.57 10.72 6.76
C SER A 85 -14.82 10.00 6.25
N LEU A 86 -14.87 8.68 6.41
CA LEU A 86 -16.12 7.96 6.20
C LEU A 86 -17.12 8.29 7.31
N ASP A 87 -18.41 8.20 6.99
CA ASP A 87 -19.43 8.18 8.03
C ASP A 87 -19.31 6.90 8.88
N TYR A 88 -19.80 6.97 10.12
CA TYR A 88 -19.70 5.88 11.09
C TYR A 88 -20.31 4.56 10.59
N GLN A 89 -21.39 4.61 9.82
CA GLN A 89 -22.05 3.41 9.33
C GLN A 89 -21.20 2.73 8.25
N LEU A 90 -20.66 3.51 7.32
CA LEU A 90 -19.85 3.03 6.21
C LEU A 90 -18.49 2.52 6.69
N GLU A 91 -17.87 3.19 7.67
CA GLU A 91 -16.67 2.70 8.36
C GLU A 91 -16.92 1.32 8.98
N ASN A 92 -18.00 1.17 9.75
CA ASN A 92 -18.34 -0.10 10.38
C ASN A 92 -18.61 -1.21 9.36
N ASN A 93 -19.35 -0.89 8.29
CA ASN A 93 -19.61 -1.83 7.20
C ASN A 93 -18.32 -2.29 6.51
N ALA A 94 -17.36 -1.38 6.30
CA ALA A 94 -16.06 -1.69 5.72
C ALA A 94 -15.24 -2.62 6.64
N ILE A 95 -15.19 -2.31 7.93
CA ILE A 95 -14.51 -3.17 8.95
C ILE A 95 -15.15 -4.56 8.97
N ASP A 96 -16.48 -4.64 9.06
CA ASP A 96 -17.20 -5.91 9.12
C ASP A 96 -17.05 -6.72 7.82
N PHE A 97 -17.00 -6.05 6.67
CA PHE A 97 -16.69 -6.70 5.40
C PHE A 97 -15.27 -7.29 5.37
N LEU A 98 -14.26 -6.49 5.73
CA LEU A 98 -12.86 -6.95 5.75
C LEU A 98 -12.65 -8.08 6.76
N ASN A 99 -13.34 -8.04 7.91
CA ASN A 99 -13.32 -9.13 8.89
C ASN A 99 -13.86 -10.44 8.30
N ARG A 100 -14.90 -10.40 7.46
CA ARG A 100 -15.41 -11.60 6.77
C ARG A 100 -14.47 -12.12 5.68
N CYS A 101 -13.58 -11.28 5.16
CA CYS A 101 -12.52 -11.68 4.23
C CYS A 101 -11.30 -12.28 4.95
N GLN A 102 -11.20 -12.15 6.27
CA GLN A 102 -10.07 -12.67 7.04
C GLN A 102 -10.14 -14.19 7.18
N ASP A 103 -9.06 -14.88 6.83
CA ASP A 103 -8.99 -16.34 6.93
C ASP A 103 -8.82 -16.80 8.39
N PRO A 104 -9.46 -17.90 8.83
CA PRO A 104 -9.29 -18.42 10.18
C PRO A 104 -7.86 -18.76 10.57
N ASN A 105 -6.97 -19.01 9.59
CA ASN A 105 -5.55 -19.29 9.78
C ASN A 105 -4.65 -18.07 9.50
N GLY A 106 -5.22 -16.91 9.16
CA GLY A 106 -4.52 -15.65 8.93
C GLY A 106 -4.40 -15.25 7.47
N GLY A 107 -4.24 -13.94 7.24
CA GLY A 107 -4.32 -13.32 5.92
C GLY A 107 -5.77 -12.96 5.55
N PHE A 108 -5.93 -12.27 4.42
CA PHE A 108 -7.23 -11.89 3.87
C PHE A 108 -7.38 -12.40 2.43
N GLY A 109 -8.54 -12.98 2.12
CA GLY A 109 -8.90 -13.37 0.76
C GLY A 109 -9.48 -12.21 -0.07
N GLY A 110 -9.68 -12.47 -1.36
CA GLY A 110 -10.29 -11.52 -2.30
C GLY A 110 -11.75 -11.16 -2.04
N GLY A 111 -12.42 -11.96 -1.23
CA GLY A 111 -13.78 -11.81 -0.75
C GLY A 111 -14.08 -12.83 0.35
N PRO A 112 -15.26 -12.77 0.99
CA PRO A 112 -15.61 -13.70 2.06
C PRO A 112 -15.54 -15.16 1.61
N GLY A 113 -14.85 -16.00 2.38
CA GLY A 113 -14.67 -17.42 2.09
C GLY A 113 -13.65 -17.74 0.98
N GLN A 114 -13.02 -16.73 0.37
CA GLN A 114 -11.92 -16.96 -0.58
C GLN A 114 -10.60 -17.22 0.16
N MET A 115 -9.70 -17.97 -0.48
CA MET A 115 -8.38 -18.27 0.09
C MET A 115 -7.57 -16.99 0.35
N PRO A 116 -6.80 -16.93 1.45
CA PRO A 116 -5.98 -15.77 1.75
C PRO A 116 -4.86 -15.60 0.72
N HIS A 117 -4.62 -14.34 0.34
CA HIS A 117 -3.60 -13.98 -0.63
C HIS A 117 -2.86 -12.73 -0.17
N LEU A 118 -1.54 -12.63 -0.41
CA LEU A 118 -0.74 -11.51 0.11
C LEU A 118 -1.19 -10.15 -0.43
N ALA A 119 -1.59 -10.06 -1.70
CA ALA A 119 -2.04 -8.78 -2.28
C ALA A 119 -3.32 -8.25 -1.61
N THR A 120 -4.29 -9.12 -1.37
CA THR A 120 -5.55 -8.75 -0.71
C THR A 120 -5.37 -8.55 0.79
N THR A 121 -4.41 -9.26 1.40
CA THR A 121 -3.94 -9.02 2.77
C THR A 121 -3.36 -7.62 2.92
N TYR A 122 -2.48 -7.20 2.01
CA TYR A 122 -1.94 -5.84 1.97
C TYR A 122 -3.04 -4.79 1.90
N ALA A 123 -3.95 -4.94 0.93
CA ALA A 123 -5.03 -3.98 0.74
C ALA A 123 -5.97 -3.92 1.97
N ALA A 124 -6.32 -5.06 2.55
CA ALA A 124 -7.14 -5.12 3.77
C ALA A 124 -6.46 -4.44 4.96
N VAL A 125 -5.19 -4.76 5.23
CA VAL A 125 -4.42 -4.15 6.34
C VAL A 125 -4.32 -2.64 6.14
N ASN A 126 -3.96 -2.16 4.95
CA ASN A 126 -3.86 -0.73 4.70
C ASN A 126 -5.22 -0.01 4.76
N SER A 127 -6.30 -0.66 4.32
CA SER A 127 -7.65 -0.12 4.51
C SER A 127 -7.95 0.09 5.99
N ILE A 128 -7.72 -0.94 6.82
CA ILE A 128 -7.97 -0.89 8.27
C ILE A 128 -7.08 0.14 8.95
N VAL A 129 -5.80 0.22 8.59
CA VAL A 129 -4.86 1.22 9.13
C VAL A 129 -5.26 2.63 8.72
N THR A 130 -5.76 2.82 7.48
CA THR A 130 -6.22 4.13 7.00
C THR A 130 -7.49 4.57 7.73
N LEU A 131 -8.43 3.66 8.00
CA LEU A 131 -9.57 3.95 8.87
C LEU A 131 -9.13 4.32 10.29
N GLY A 132 -8.12 3.63 10.81
CA GLY A 132 -7.60 3.86 12.14
C GLY A 132 -8.63 3.54 13.23
N GLY A 133 -8.44 4.14 14.41
CA GLY A 133 -9.33 3.92 15.55
C GLY A 133 -9.22 2.53 16.19
N GLN A 134 -9.54 2.43 17.48
CA GLN A 134 -9.35 1.19 18.23
C GLN A 134 -10.15 0.02 17.65
N LYS A 135 -11.36 0.28 17.13
CA LYS A 135 -12.23 -0.75 16.55
C LYS A 135 -11.61 -1.39 15.31
N ALA A 136 -11.21 -0.60 14.32
CA ALA A 136 -10.62 -1.15 13.10
C ALA A 136 -9.28 -1.83 13.41
N LEU A 137 -8.42 -1.14 14.17
CA LEU A 137 -7.09 -1.64 14.50
C LEU A 137 -7.12 -2.98 15.27
N SER A 138 -8.07 -3.17 16.18
CA SER A 138 -8.24 -4.43 16.92
C SER A 138 -8.88 -5.56 16.12
N SER A 139 -9.42 -5.27 14.93
CA SER A 139 -10.09 -6.27 14.09
C SER A 139 -9.12 -7.19 13.35
N ILE A 140 -7.85 -6.79 13.23
CA ILE A 140 -6.78 -7.60 12.63
C ILE A 140 -6.26 -8.58 13.68
N ASN A 141 -6.35 -9.88 13.40
CA ASN A 141 -5.68 -10.89 14.20
C ASN A 141 -4.18 -10.93 13.86
N ARG A 142 -3.38 -10.19 14.62
CA ARG A 142 -1.93 -10.01 14.37
C ARG A 142 -1.16 -11.33 14.45
N ASP A 143 -1.48 -12.19 15.41
CA ASP A 143 -0.79 -13.48 15.59
C ASP A 143 -1.01 -14.41 14.40
N LYS A 144 -2.26 -14.51 13.93
CA LYS A 144 -2.61 -15.30 12.75
C LYS A 144 -2.02 -14.71 11.48
N LEU A 145 -2.05 -13.38 11.35
CA LEU A 145 -1.44 -12.68 10.23
C LEU A 145 0.07 -12.95 10.16
N TYR A 146 0.78 -12.84 11.27
CA TYR A 146 2.20 -13.19 11.36
C TYR A 146 2.46 -14.64 10.96
N ASN A 147 1.68 -15.59 11.50
CA ASN A 147 1.78 -16.99 11.13
C ASN A 147 1.49 -17.24 9.63
N PHE A 148 0.56 -16.50 9.03
CA PHE A 148 0.32 -16.54 7.59
C PHE A 148 1.55 -16.07 6.80
N LEU A 149 2.14 -14.93 7.17
CA LEU A 149 3.36 -14.43 6.52
C LEU A 149 4.51 -15.46 6.62
N LEU A 150 4.72 -16.07 7.78
CA LEU A 150 5.72 -17.13 7.95
C LEU A 150 5.48 -18.31 7.01
N ARG A 151 4.23 -18.73 6.80
CA ARG A 151 3.89 -19.80 5.85
C ARG A 151 4.09 -19.40 4.39
N MET A 152 3.95 -18.11 4.08
CA MET A 152 4.19 -17.56 2.75
C MET A 152 5.68 -17.41 2.44
N LYS A 153 6.53 -17.36 3.48
CA LYS A 153 7.98 -17.31 3.31
C LYS A 153 8.50 -18.53 2.54
N ASP A 154 9.33 -18.24 1.55
CA ASP A 154 10.01 -19.21 0.70
C ASP A 154 11.44 -19.45 1.21
N PRO A 155 12.03 -20.65 1.00
CA PRO A 155 13.42 -20.91 1.37
C PRO A 155 14.43 -19.98 0.70
N SER A 156 14.11 -19.44 -0.49
CA SER A 156 14.95 -18.40 -1.09
C SER A 156 15.02 -17.15 -0.21
N GLY A 157 13.99 -16.91 0.61
CA GLY A 157 13.72 -15.75 1.44
C GLY A 157 12.60 -14.87 0.87
N ALA A 158 12.20 -15.07 -0.40
CA ALA A 158 11.04 -14.42 -0.98
C ALA A 158 9.73 -14.81 -0.29
N PHE A 159 8.63 -14.16 -0.65
CA PHE A 159 7.29 -14.58 -0.23
C PHE A 159 6.46 -15.06 -1.42
N ARG A 160 5.72 -16.17 -1.22
CA ARG A 160 4.69 -16.67 -2.14
C ARG A 160 3.39 -15.90 -1.93
N CYS A 161 2.59 -15.72 -2.97
CA CYS A 161 1.34 -14.98 -2.86
C CYS A 161 0.18 -15.78 -2.27
N ASP A 162 0.19 -17.11 -2.48
CA ASP A 162 -0.74 -18.08 -1.93
C ASP A 162 -0.06 -19.45 -1.73
N PHE A 163 -0.84 -20.44 -1.29
CA PHE A 163 -0.36 -21.80 -1.00
C PHE A 163 -0.08 -22.66 -2.24
N LYS A 164 -0.56 -22.29 -3.43
CA LYS A 164 -0.56 -23.15 -4.62
C LYS A 164 0.43 -22.72 -5.70
N PHE A 165 0.86 -21.46 -5.72
CA PHE A 165 1.69 -20.94 -6.81
C PHE A 165 3.08 -20.47 -6.37
N VAL A 166 4.09 -20.96 -7.09
CA VAL A 166 5.44 -20.40 -7.10
C VAL A 166 5.49 -19.31 -8.16
N LEU A 167 5.78 -18.09 -7.73
CA LEU A 167 5.78 -16.93 -8.60
C LEU A 167 7.08 -16.73 -9.39
N ALA A 168 6.96 -16.01 -10.51
CA ALA A 168 8.12 -15.45 -11.22
C ALA A 168 8.87 -14.44 -10.33
N VAL A 169 10.18 -14.33 -10.53
CA VAL A 169 11.12 -13.49 -9.76
C VAL A 169 10.64 -12.03 -9.52
N PRO A 170 10.12 -11.28 -10.50
CA PRO A 170 9.66 -9.91 -10.25
C PRO A 170 8.46 -9.85 -9.29
N MET A 171 7.58 -10.85 -9.34
CA MET A 171 6.39 -10.89 -8.51
C MET A 171 6.74 -11.32 -7.06
N LYS A 172 7.76 -12.18 -6.90
CA LYS A 172 8.35 -12.53 -5.59
C LYS A 172 8.83 -11.30 -4.81
N LEU A 173 9.35 -10.29 -5.50
CA LEU A 173 9.84 -9.07 -4.86
C LEU A 173 8.74 -8.14 -4.36
N ILE A 174 7.67 -7.99 -5.16
CA ILE A 174 6.45 -7.26 -4.75
C ILE A 174 5.90 -7.86 -3.44
N PHE A 175 5.87 -9.19 -3.35
CA PHE A 175 5.32 -9.86 -2.18
C PHE A 175 6.23 -9.83 -0.95
N SER A 176 7.56 -9.83 -1.15
CA SER A 176 8.50 -9.53 -0.08
C SER A 176 8.32 -8.12 0.47
N LEU A 177 8.10 -7.12 -0.40
CA LEU A 177 7.78 -5.76 0.06
C LEU A 177 6.44 -5.70 0.78
N ILE A 178 5.39 -6.27 0.21
CA ILE A 178 4.06 -6.29 0.82
C ILE A 178 4.14 -6.86 2.23
N SER A 179 4.83 -7.99 2.38
CA SER A 179 5.05 -8.63 3.68
C SER A 179 5.84 -7.73 4.62
N PHE A 180 6.89 -7.07 4.12
CA PHE A 180 7.68 -6.12 4.89
C PHE A 180 6.86 -4.91 5.37
N ILE A 181 6.07 -4.28 4.49
CA ILE A 181 5.18 -3.17 4.86
C ILE A 181 4.19 -3.62 5.93
N ILE A 182 3.57 -4.80 5.78
CA ILE A 182 2.66 -5.34 6.80
C ILE A 182 3.37 -5.53 8.14
N VAL A 183 4.60 -6.06 8.12
CA VAL A 183 5.39 -6.35 9.33
C VAL A 183 5.81 -5.07 10.03
N CYS A 184 6.38 -4.12 9.28
CA CYS A 184 6.89 -2.85 9.79
C CYS A 184 5.78 -1.93 10.28
N THR A 185 4.61 -1.96 9.64
CA THR A 185 3.49 -1.08 10.00
C THR A 185 2.71 -1.60 11.20
N TYR A 186 2.68 -2.93 11.44
CA TYR A 186 1.64 -3.47 12.32
C TYR A 186 2.01 -4.68 13.19
N VAL A 187 3.01 -5.47 12.80
CA VAL A 187 3.30 -6.73 13.49
C VAL A 187 4.34 -6.58 14.61
N CYS A 188 5.21 -5.55 14.59
CA CYS A 188 6.16 -5.21 15.67
C CYS A 188 6.74 -6.44 16.40
N TYR A 189 7.51 -7.26 15.69
CA TYR A 189 8.35 -8.31 16.26
C TYR A 189 9.81 -8.04 15.92
N SER A 190 10.69 -8.22 16.89
CA SER A 190 12.16 -8.18 16.76
C SER A 190 12.74 -9.32 15.90
N ASP A 191 11.90 -10.04 15.17
CA ASP A 191 12.26 -11.25 14.45
C ASP A 191 12.76 -10.92 13.03
N TRP A 192 14.06 -10.66 12.96
CA TRP A 192 14.81 -10.44 11.73
C TRP A 192 14.78 -11.61 10.75
N SER A 193 14.28 -12.78 11.15
CA SER A 193 14.18 -13.93 10.26
C SER A 193 13.25 -13.64 9.08
N ILE A 194 12.17 -12.88 9.26
CA ILE A 194 11.27 -12.46 8.17
C ILE A 194 11.96 -11.49 7.20
N ILE A 195 12.92 -10.71 7.70
CA ILE A 195 13.60 -9.61 6.99
C ILE A 195 14.80 -10.12 6.14
N SER A 196 15.24 -11.36 6.35
CA SER A 196 16.54 -11.87 5.88
C SER A 196 16.73 -11.96 4.35
N TYR A 197 15.69 -11.74 3.54
CA TYR A 197 15.78 -11.81 2.07
C TYR A 197 16.24 -10.52 1.39
N LEU A 198 16.37 -9.43 2.14
CA LEU A 198 16.61 -8.10 1.55
C LEU A 198 18.07 -7.84 1.19
N LYS A 199 18.95 -8.85 1.26
CA LYS A 199 20.26 -8.84 0.62
C LYS A 199 20.15 -9.26 -0.85
N LEU A 200 19.43 -8.48 -1.66
CA LEU A 200 19.32 -8.75 -3.09
C LEU A 200 20.56 -8.28 -3.83
N HIS A 201 21.40 -9.26 -4.18
CA HIS A 201 22.30 -9.17 -5.32
C HIS A 201 21.47 -8.95 -6.61
N ASN A 202 21.83 -7.91 -7.38
CA ASN A 202 21.31 -7.49 -8.69
C ASN A 202 20.06 -6.57 -8.70
N PHE A 203 20.27 -5.31 -8.31
CA PHE A 203 19.33 -4.20 -8.48
C PHE A 203 19.09 -3.78 -9.96
N GLU A 204 20.03 -4.05 -10.88
CA GLU A 204 20.00 -3.46 -12.23
C GLU A 204 18.85 -3.96 -13.12
N PHE A 205 18.35 -5.19 -12.93
CA PHE A 205 17.29 -5.74 -13.80
C PHE A 205 15.87 -5.31 -13.38
N LEU A 206 15.71 -4.76 -12.17
CA LEU A 206 14.42 -4.42 -11.55
C LEU A 206 13.92 -3.00 -11.86
N LEU A 207 14.77 -2.17 -12.48
CA LEU A 207 14.52 -0.74 -12.72
C LEU A 207 13.73 -0.44 -14.02
N SER A 208 13.39 -1.45 -14.81
CA SER A 208 12.75 -1.26 -16.13
C SER A 208 11.22 -1.14 -16.09
N SER A 209 10.57 -1.47 -14.97
CA SER A 209 9.12 -1.29 -14.78
C SER A 209 8.84 -0.40 -13.58
N ALA A 210 8.18 0.74 -13.80
CA ALA A 210 7.84 1.70 -12.74
C ALA A 210 7.01 1.07 -11.61
N CYS A 211 6.17 0.08 -11.93
CA CYS A 211 5.37 -0.67 -10.96
C CYS A 211 6.21 -1.55 -10.02
N LEU A 212 7.46 -1.87 -10.40
CA LEU A 212 8.44 -2.56 -9.55
C LEU A 212 9.40 -1.57 -8.89
N PHE A 213 9.68 -0.44 -9.55
CA PHE A 213 10.58 0.60 -9.04
C PHE A 213 10.10 1.21 -7.73
N PHE A 214 8.87 1.70 -7.67
CA PHE A 214 8.31 2.32 -6.45
C PHE A 214 8.31 1.36 -5.25
N PRO A 215 7.89 0.10 -5.41
CA PRO A 215 8.08 -0.92 -4.40
C PRO A 215 9.53 -1.06 -3.92
N CYS A 216 10.48 -1.23 -4.84
CA CYS A 216 11.88 -1.50 -4.49
C CYS A 216 12.56 -0.31 -3.82
N SER A 217 12.28 0.92 -4.26
CA SER A 217 12.86 2.13 -3.67
C SER A 217 12.25 2.43 -2.30
N SER A 218 10.94 2.23 -2.13
CA SER A 218 10.27 2.32 -0.82
C SER A 218 10.82 1.30 0.16
N LEU A 219 11.10 0.08 -0.30
CA LEU A 219 11.74 -0.98 0.48
C LEU A 219 13.12 -0.56 0.99
N LEU A 220 13.98 -0.06 0.09
CA LEU A 220 15.33 0.36 0.43
C LEU A 220 15.33 1.53 1.42
N PHE A 221 14.43 2.50 1.21
CA PHE A 221 14.24 3.61 2.14
C PHE A 221 13.74 3.15 3.51
N LEU A 222 12.77 2.23 3.56
CA LEU A 222 12.26 1.71 4.82
C LEU A 222 13.28 0.83 5.56
N CYS A 223 14.06 0.00 4.84
CA CYS A 223 15.14 -0.80 5.44
C CYS A 223 16.23 0.07 6.06
N THR A 224 16.68 1.09 5.33
CA THR A 224 17.72 2.02 5.81
C THR A 224 17.23 2.89 6.97
N THR A 225 15.96 3.31 6.95
CA THR A 225 15.36 4.04 8.07
C THR A 225 15.09 3.15 9.29
N LEU A 226 14.75 1.87 9.11
CA LEU A 226 14.59 0.91 10.21
C LEU A 226 15.91 0.53 10.87
N GLU A 227 17.00 0.35 10.10
CA GLU A 227 18.34 0.19 10.67
C GLU A 227 18.72 1.42 11.52
N ALA A 228 18.45 2.63 11.03
CA ALA A 228 18.71 3.87 11.79
C ALA A 228 17.82 4.04 13.04
N VAL A 229 16.54 3.65 12.97
CA VAL A 229 15.60 3.68 14.11
C VAL A 229 15.94 2.60 15.15
N LEU A 230 16.50 1.47 14.72
CA LEU A 230 16.88 0.38 15.61
C LEU A 230 18.25 0.62 16.25
N ASP A 231 19.20 1.32 15.61
CA ASP A 231 20.42 1.80 16.28
C ASP A 231 20.09 2.77 17.44
N LEU A 232 19.07 3.62 17.26
CA LEU A 232 18.54 4.48 18.32
C LEU A 232 17.84 3.68 19.44
N ASN A 233 17.09 2.62 19.10
CA ASN A 233 16.45 1.75 20.09
C ASN A 233 17.43 0.77 20.77
N PHE A 234 18.53 0.41 20.14
CA PHE A 234 19.61 -0.40 20.73
C PHE A 234 20.29 0.35 21.88
N TRP A 235 20.43 1.67 21.74
CA TRP A 235 20.83 2.56 22.84
C TRP A 235 19.78 2.64 23.96
N TRP A 236 18.49 2.57 23.63
CA TRP A 236 17.39 2.61 24.62
C TRP A 236 17.23 1.30 25.40
N CYS A 237 17.35 0.13 24.74
CA CYS A 237 17.24 -1.18 25.40
C CYS A 237 18.40 -1.48 26.36
N GLN A 238 19.57 -0.88 26.18
CA GLN A 238 20.65 -0.95 27.18
C GLN A 238 20.40 -0.05 28.40
N GLY A 239 19.45 0.89 28.34
CA GLY A 239 19.07 1.77 29.45
C GLY A 239 18.01 1.21 30.41
N THR A 240 17.38 0.07 30.08
CA THR A 240 16.33 -0.56 30.92
C THR A 240 16.80 -1.71 31.80
N CYS A 241 18.08 -2.09 31.74
CA CYS A 241 18.74 -2.89 32.77
C CYS A 241 19.53 -1.93 33.68
N GLY A 242 19.00 -1.69 34.87
CA GLY A 242 19.31 -0.52 35.69
C GLY A 242 20.78 -0.29 36.04
N VAL A 243 21.27 0.90 35.69
CA VAL A 243 22.07 1.79 36.55
C VAL A 243 21.69 3.21 36.16
N GLY A 244 21.28 4.04 37.12
CA GLY A 244 20.79 5.39 36.86
C GLY A 244 21.88 6.35 36.38
N LEU A 245 21.54 7.18 35.39
CA LEU A 245 22.21 8.45 35.13
C LEU A 245 21.15 9.54 34.94
N LYS A 246 20.96 10.31 36.01
CA LYS A 246 20.37 11.65 35.94
C LYS A 246 21.26 12.53 35.07
N GLY A 247 20.66 13.24 34.12
CA GLY A 247 21.28 14.40 33.49
C GLY A 247 21.69 14.18 32.04
N LEU A 248 20.73 14.31 31.14
CA LEU A 248 20.93 14.88 29.80
C LEU A 248 19.53 15.24 29.29
N GLY A 249 19.20 16.54 29.39
CA GLY A 249 17.95 17.11 28.89
C GLY A 249 17.90 17.09 27.38
N ILE A 250 17.61 15.92 26.80
CA ILE A 250 17.36 15.76 25.37
C ILE A 250 15.87 15.47 25.20
N ASN A 251 15.15 16.47 24.72
CA ASN A 251 13.75 16.34 24.31
C ASN A 251 13.73 15.81 22.87
N VAL A 252 13.60 14.48 22.71
CA VAL A 252 13.45 13.86 21.38
C VAL A 252 11.98 13.56 21.15
N SER A 253 11.32 14.42 20.37
CA SER A 253 10.00 14.18 19.80
C SER A 253 10.09 13.05 18.78
N THR A 254 9.71 11.83 19.15
CA THR A 254 9.61 10.67 18.25
C THR A 254 8.57 10.93 17.16
N ARG A 255 9.00 11.42 16.00
CA ARG A 255 8.21 11.37 14.76
C ARG A 255 8.42 9.99 14.14
N VAL A 256 7.64 9.02 14.60
CA VAL A 256 7.26 7.91 13.72
C VAL A 256 6.61 8.56 12.49
N ILE A 257 6.98 8.14 11.28
CA ILE A 257 6.25 8.49 10.05
C ILE A 257 4.92 7.71 10.09
N LEU A 258 4.09 8.03 11.08
CA LEU A 258 2.66 8.10 10.92
C LEU A 258 2.46 9.42 10.19
N VAL A 259 1.84 9.38 9.02
CA VAL A 259 1.21 10.58 8.46
C VAL A 259 0.38 11.18 9.58
N ARG A 260 0.84 12.32 10.12
CA ARG A 260 0.24 13.02 11.24
C ARG A 260 -1.15 13.48 10.80
N PHE A 261 -2.19 12.71 11.11
CA PHE A 261 -3.54 13.24 11.22
C PHE A 261 -3.57 14.02 12.54
N HIS A 262 -3.51 15.34 12.44
CA HIS A 262 -3.88 16.21 13.55
C HIS A 262 -5.40 16.15 13.70
N ILE A 263 -5.86 15.50 14.78
CA ILE A 263 -7.08 15.88 15.49
C ILE A 263 -6.64 16.82 16.61
#